data_AF-A0AAW3DKK9-F1
#
_entry.id   AF-A0AAW3DKK9-F1
#
_cell.length_a   1.000
_cell.length_b   1.000
_cell.length_c   1.000
_cell.angle_alpha   90.00
_cell.angle_beta   90.00
_cell.angle_gamma   90.00
#
_symmetry.space_group_name_H-M   'P 1'
#
loop_
_entity.id
_entity.type
_entity.pdbx_description
1 polymer ?
#
loop_
_entity_poly.entity_id
_entity_poly.type
_entity_poly.pdbx_seq_one_letter_code
_entity_poly.pdbx_strand_id
1 'polypeptide(L)' 'LTQRSILAPQVTSPEDVGAALTLTQKEFGRLDVTVNCAGIGIALKTYNSKKDKVHELEDFQRVINVSV' A
#
# COMPACT_ATOMS: atom_id res chain seq x y z
N LEU A 1 -15.93 24.35 10.37
CA LEU A 1 -14.84 23.56 10.98
C LEU A 1 -14.82 22.21 10.29
N THR A 2 -13.82 21.93 9.44
CA THR A 2 -13.71 20.64 8.75
C THR A 2 -13.01 19.66 9.69
N GLN A 3 -13.70 18.61 10.14
CA GLN A 3 -13.11 17.54 10.94
C GLN A 3 -12.09 16.77 10.08
N ARG A 4 -10.90 16.49 10.63
CA ARG A 4 -9.79 15.82 9.92
C ARG A 4 -9.13 14.83 10.86
N SER A 5 -8.76 13.67 10.32
CA SER A 5 -7.96 12.66 11.01
C SER A 5 -6.86 12.14 10.10
N ILE A 6 -5.73 11.81 10.71
CA ILE A 6 -4.53 11.34 10.01
C ILE A 6 -4.22 9.95 10.54
N LEU A 7 -4.06 9.00 9.62
CA LEU A 7 -3.75 7.61 9.89
C LEU A 7 -2.57 7.21 9.00
N ALA A 8 -1.73 6.30 9.48
CA ALA A 8 -0.59 5.77 8.73
C ALA A 8 -0.64 4.22 8.69
N PRO A 9 -1.69 3.62 8.09
CA PRO A 9 -1.81 2.17 8.02
C PRO A 9 -0.81 1.58 7.01
N GLN A 10 -0.27 0.41 7.32
CA GLN A 10 0.46 -0.37 6.33
C GLN A 10 -0.53 -1.11 5.42
N VAL A 11 -0.51 -0.82 4.11
CA VAL A 11 -1.52 -1.36 3.18
C VAL A 11 -1.44 -2.87 2.97
N THR A 12 -0.31 -3.50 3.30
CA THR A 12 -0.13 -4.96 3.28
C THR A 12 -0.62 -5.66 4.56
N SER A 13 -1.07 -4.91 5.56
CA SER A 13 -1.60 -5.40 6.83
C SER A 13 -3.13 -5.28 6.81
N PRO A 14 -3.87 -6.40 6.68
CA PRO A 14 -5.33 -6.38 6.78
C PRO A 14 -5.84 -5.76 8.09
N GLU A 15 -5.10 -5.97 9.19
CA GLU A 15 -5.41 -5.48 10.51
C GLU A 15 -5.31 -3.94 10.56
N ASP A 16 -4.26 -3.36 10.00
CA ASP A 16 -4.05 -1.90 9.95
C ASP A 16 -5.13 -1.22 9.11
N VAL A 17 -5.43 -1.79 7.94
CA VAL A 17 -6.48 -1.28 7.05
C VAL A 17 -7.84 -1.36 7.74
N GLY A 18 -8.15 -2.47 8.41
CA GLY A 18 -9.38 -2.63 9.17
C GLY A 18 -9.52 -1.62 10.31
N ALA A 19 -8.43 -1.36 11.05
CA ALA A 19 -8.40 -0.35 12.10
C ALA A 19 -8.64 1.06 11.55
N ALA A 20 -8.03 1.40 10.41
CA ALA A 20 -8.22 2.70 9.76
C ALA A 20 -9.67 2.92 9.29
N LEU A 21 -10.29 1.89 8.70
CA LEU A 21 -11.70 1.94 8.30
C LEU A 21 -12.63 2.06 9.50
N THR A 22 -12.36 1.31 10.58
CA THR A 22 -13.15 1.37 11.82
C THR A 22 -13.09 2.76 12.45
N LEU A 23 -11.91 3.38 12.50
CA LEU A 23 -11.77 4.74 13.00
C LEU A 23 -12.50 5.76 12.11
N THR A 24 -12.37 5.63 10.79
CA THR A 24 -13.07 6.50 9.82
C THR A 24 -14.58 6.43 10.03
N GLN A 25 -15.13 5.23 10.19
CA GLN A 25 -16.54 5.02 10.48
C GLN A 25 -16.95 5.63 11.83
N LYS A 26 -16.11 5.52 12.87
CA LYS A 26 -16.37 6.09 14.20
C LYS A 26 -16.36 7.62 14.18
N GLU A 27 -15.46 8.23 13.42
CA GLU A 27 -15.24 9.69 13.45
C GLU A 27 -16.12 10.46 12.47
N PHE A 28 -16.39 9.89 11.29
CA PHE A 28 -17.12 10.55 10.21
C PHE A 28 -18.50 9.94 9.95
N GLY A 29 -18.82 8.79 10.57
CA GLY A 29 -20.12 8.13 10.45
C GLY A 29 -20.37 7.40 9.13
N ARG A 30 -19.53 7.61 8.11
CA ARG A 30 -19.50 6.84 6.84
C ARG A 30 -18.20 7.09 6.07
N LEU A 31 -17.96 6.27 5.05
CA LEU A 31 -16.89 6.44 4.07
C LEU A 31 -17.51 6.63 2.68
N ASP A 32 -17.36 7.82 2.10
CA ASP A 32 -17.95 8.15 0.80
C ASP A 32 -17.02 7.82 -0.38
N VAL A 33 -15.72 8.06 -0.21
CA VAL A 33 -14.71 7.90 -1.25
C VAL A 33 -13.43 7.33 -0.64
N THR A 34 -12.82 6.38 -1.33
CA THR A 34 -11.49 5.87 -1.03
C THR A 34 -10.58 6.17 -2.21
N VAL A 35 -9.40 6.72 -1.93
CA VAL A 35 -8.35 6.92 -2.94
C VAL A 35 -7.22 5.94 -2.63
N ASN A 36 -7.10 4.87 -3.41
CA ASN A 36 -5.98 3.95 -3.29
C ASN A 36 -4.75 4.54 -3.99
N CYS A 37 -3.88 5.20 -3.22
CA CYS A 37 -2.71 5.92 -3.72
C CYS A 37 -1.38 5.32 -3.25
N ALA A 38 -1.42 4.25 -2.45
CA ALA A 38 -0.20 3.58 -2.02
C ALA A 38 0.38 2.75 -3.18
N GLY A 39 1.70 2.81 -3.35
CA GLY A 39 2.40 2.06 -4.38
C GLY A 39 3.89 2.12 -4.14
N ILE A 40 4.59 1.04 -4.48
CA ILE A 40 6.05 0.97 -4.42
C ILE A 40 6.62 0.48 -5.74
N GLY A 41 7.84 0.91 -6.05
CA GLY A 41 8.61 0.43 -7.19
C GLY A 41 10.02 0.07 -6.76
N ILE A 42 10.52 -1.06 -7.28
CA ILE A 42 11.89 -1.50 -7.06
C ILE A 42 12.67 -1.23 -8.34
N ALA A 43 13.73 -0.42 -8.25
CA ALA A 43 14.51 0.04 -9.40
C ALA A 43 15.51 -1.03 -9.88
N LEU A 44 14.98 -2.16 -10.34
CA LEU A 44 15.75 -3.29 -10.88
C LEU A 44 15.17 -3.73 -12.22
N LYS A 45 16.05 -4.12 -13.14
CA LYS A 45 15.62 -4.73 -14.41
C LYS A 45 15.21 -6.17 -14.16
N THR A 46 14.18 -6.66 -14.85
CA THR A 46 13.77 -8.07 -14.82
C THR A 46 14.95 -9.03 -15.04
N TYR A 47 15.84 -8.68 -15.97
CA TYR A 47 17.15 -9.30 -16.12
C TYR A 47 18.20 -8.22 -16.37
N ASN A 48 19.30 -8.29 -15.64
CA ASN A 48 20.43 -7.40 -15.80
C ASN A 48 21.60 -8.14 -16.46
N SER A 49 21.73 -8.00 -17.78
CA SER A 49 22.79 -8.64 -18.57
C SER A 49 24.21 -8.21 -18.17
N LYS A 50 24.40 -7.01 -17.60
CA LYS A 50 25.73 -6.56 -17.14
C LYS A 50 26.19 -7.27 -15.87
N LYS A 51 25.24 -7.76 -15.06
CA LYS A 51 25.50 -8.44 -13.79
C LYS A 51 25.17 -9.94 -13.85
N ASP A 52 24.75 -10.42 -15.02
CA ASP A 52 24.19 -11.75 -15.26
C ASP A 52 23.23 -12.21 -14.14
N LYS A 53 22.30 -11.32 -13.78
CA LYS A 53 21.44 -11.50 -12.63
C LYS A 53 19.98 -11.22 -12.98
N VAL A 54 19.11 -12.17 -12.63
CA VAL A 54 17.64 -11.99 -12.68
C VAL A 54 17.15 -11.23 -11.46
N HIS A 55 16.02 -10.55 -11.62
CA HIS A 55 15.32 -9.93 -10.52
C HIS A 55 14.69 -11.01 -9.63
N GLU A 56 14.82 -10.86 -8.32
CA GLU A 56 14.31 -11.84 -7.34
C GLU A 56 12.77 -11.88 -7.37
N LEU A 57 12.19 -13.06 -7.21
CA LEU A 57 10.73 -13.25 -7.24
C LEU A 57 10.06 -12.52 -6.07
N GLU A 58 10.72 -12.52 -4.91
CA GLU A 58 10.25 -11.89 -3.68
C GLU A 58 10.04 -10.38 -3.85
N ASP A 59 10.89 -9.74 -4.65
CA ASP A 59 10.77 -8.31 -4.93
C ASP A 59 9.60 -8.00 -5.87
N PHE A 60 9.31 -8.88 -6.85
CA PHE A 60 8.08 -8.77 -7.64
C PHE A 60 6.84 -8.96 -6.76
N GLN A 61 6.84 -10.01 -5.93
CA GLN A 61 5.72 -10.29 -5.03
C GLN A 61 5.45 -9.12 -4.09
N ARG A 62 6.49 -8.46 -3.59
CA ARG A 62 6.37 -7.28 -2.73
C ARG A 62 5.68 -6.11 -3.43
N VAL A 63 6.06 -5.82 -4.68
CA VAL A 63 5.43 -4.76 -5.47
C VAL A 63 3.95 -5.07 -5.70
N ILE A 64 3.64 -6.31 -6.05
CA ILE A 64 2.26 -6.78 -6.26
C ILE A 64 1.45 -6.63 -4.98
N ASN A 65 1.95 -7.13 -3.84
CA ASN A 65 1.24 -7.08 -2.57
C ASN A 65 0.89 -5.67 -2.08
N VAL A 66 1.62 -4.65 -2.55
CA VAL A 66 1.38 -3.24 -2.16
C VAL A 66 0.55 -2.48 -3.19
N SER A 67 0.69 -2.79 -4.48
CA SER A 67 0.25 -1.90 -5.58
C SER A 67 -0.94 -2.43 -6.38
N VAL A 68 -1.44 -3.63 -6.05
CA VAL A 68 -2.58 -4.30 -6.70
C VAL A 68 -3.63 -4.61 -5.65
#